data_AF-A0A1V1PA49-F1
#
_entry.id   AF-A0A1V1PA49-F1
#
_cell.length_a   1.000
_cell.length_b   1.000
_cell.length_c   1.000
_cell.angle_alpha   90.00
_cell.angle_beta   90.00
_cell.angle_gamma   90.00
#
_symmetry.space_group_name_H-M   'P 1'
#
loop_
_entity.id
_entity.type
_entity.pdbx_description
1 polymer ?
#
loop_
_entity_poly.entity_id
_entity_poly.type
_entity_poly.pdbx_seq_one_letter_code
_entity_poly.pdbx_strand_id
1 'polypeptide(L)'
;MMRPLTATSGTFGRNDYQNFTNLYGQDESYILMGGMLDDAITGSHENDILISGPGTDVLKGNSGADIFVVQGSNQILDFTPQENDIIDISLLLSGISTSLDDYLHISNDGTNTIFQIATQGDRLFNQEIELSNIVLATDDIHTLWGKGQLKTGRVHPDFNISIQAMSENAVETLSAEGKAIIFFSHASIPQGLHIPIKLSGSAANKTDYQLQTQVYNKTTTAYESINIDSEIPVQLKPGDQQLEIRLIPVSDNIQETTENVIIQLLKNDTMYTIENNSATLTISDGPDIISIEKTAHEIIEDNQRTESFIVRRQGSIDRPLDIEIKLLGTAKNGEDYQYILPEWTFSSGQDQLKIDIVPNIDSLLELPSESIELVIQPSENYQTYQNRETMLIKEIPIEMTLSTANRIAERNWNIPAIVNINSSSMIQSDISVALKFSGTAINGRDMEWLSDTIIFGAGLSSLPITIHPKQSSDTAIKKLGIKIIPMSPYICGAQSTAEVYIANEKQDVKEDNDCQTVADIIILLQVLTGNDVSVTFNDVNNNGYVDLSELIDLFERVGE
;
A
#
# COMPACT_ATOMS: atom_id res chain seq x y z
N MET A 1 77.95 2.00 -8.69
CA MET A 1 77.47 1.71 -10.06
C MET A 1 76.40 0.63 -9.95
N MET A 2 75.14 1.02 -9.72
CA MET A 2 74.01 0.16 -10.04
C MET A 2 73.88 0.24 -11.56
N ARG A 3 74.05 -0.89 -12.25
CA ARG A 3 73.70 -1.01 -13.66
C ARG A 3 72.17 -1.02 -13.74
N PRO A 4 71.52 -0.23 -14.62
CA PRO A 4 70.12 -0.45 -14.90
C PRO A 4 69.97 -1.88 -15.46
N LEU A 5 69.06 -2.66 -14.87
CA LEU A 5 68.60 -3.92 -15.43
C LEU A 5 67.69 -3.60 -16.62
N THR A 6 68.26 -3.20 -17.74
CA THR A 6 67.53 -3.14 -19.01
C THR A 6 68.02 -4.29 -19.88
N ALA A 7 67.22 -5.35 -19.96
CA ALA A 7 67.41 -6.38 -20.97
C ALA A 7 66.85 -5.84 -22.30
N THR A 8 67.74 -5.34 -23.16
CA THR A 8 67.43 -5.06 -24.56
C THR A 8 67.39 -6.37 -25.35
N SER A 9 66.29 -7.14 -25.29
CA SER A 9 65.83 -8.00 -26.39
C SER A 9 64.68 -8.94 -26.00
N GLY A 10 63.62 -8.92 -26.80
CA GLY A 10 63.01 -10.14 -27.33
C GLY A 10 61.84 -10.75 -26.55
N THR A 11 60.65 -10.61 -27.13
CA THR A 11 59.52 -11.56 -27.06
C THR A 11 58.89 -11.90 -25.72
N PHE A 12 59.40 -11.44 -24.57
CA PHE A 12 58.76 -11.69 -23.27
C PHE A 12 57.45 -10.89 -23.19
N GLY A 13 56.35 -11.55 -23.57
CA GLY A 13 55.02 -10.95 -23.66
C GLY A 13 54.13 -11.43 -22.53
N ARG A 14 52.87 -10.96 -22.54
CA ARG A 14 51.86 -11.30 -21.51
C ARG A 14 51.75 -12.81 -21.23
N ASN A 15 51.83 -13.65 -22.25
CA ASN A 15 51.75 -15.11 -22.09
C ASN A 15 53.00 -15.70 -21.39
N ASP A 16 54.17 -15.12 -21.64
CA ASP A 16 55.41 -15.51 -20.96
C ASP A 16 55.40 -15.05 -19.50
N TYR A 17 54.82 -13.87 -19.24
CA TYR A 17 54.64 -13.35 -17.90
C TYR A 17 53.75 -14.26 -17.04
N GLN A 18 52.62 -14.75 -17.56
CA GLN A 18 51.77 -15.71 -16.84
C GLN A 18 52.52 -16.98 -16.43
N ASN A 19 53.40 -17.50 -17.30
CA ASN A 19 54.25 -18.66 -16.97
C ASN A 19 55.33 -18.32 -15.94
N PHE A 20 55.91 -17.12 -16.04
CA PHE A 20 56.86 -16.61 -15.07
C PHE A 20 56.24 -16.47 -13.68
N THR A 21 55.06 -15.86 -13.56
CA THR A 21 54.34 -15.67 -12.29
C THR A 21 54.08 -16.99 -11.58
N ASN A 22 53.68 -18.02 -12.32
CA ASN A 22 53.43 -19.35 -11.76
C ASN A 22 54.69 -20.03 -11.17
N LEU A 23 55.88 -19.69 -11.68
CA LEU A 23 57.14 -20.31 -11.28
C LEU A 23 57.91 -19.50 -10.24
N TYR A 24 57.83 -18.16 -10.32
CA TYR A 24 58.70 -17.26 -9.57
C TYR A 24 57.95 -16.23 -8.73
N GLY A 25 56.62 -16.16 -8.82
CA GLY A 25 55.81 -15.12 -8.20
C GLY A 25 55.61 -13.91 -9.11
N GLN A 26 54.73 -13.00 -8.71
CA GLN A 26 54.51 -11.74 -9.44
C GLN A 26 55.79 -10.89 -9.42
N ASP A 27 55.99 -10.10 -10.48
CA ASP A 27 56.93 -8.99 -10.46
C ASP A 27 56.40 -7.87 -9.55
N GLU A 28 57.16 -6.79 -9.42
CA GLU A 28 56.83 -5.64 -8.59
C GLU A 28 56.49 -4.43 -9.44
N SER A 29 55.67 -3.53 -8.89
CA SER A 29 55.47 -2.19 -9.45
C SER A 29 56.66 -1.27 -9.16
N TYR A 30 57.09 -0.50 -10.13
CA TYR A 30 58.23 0.42 -10.04
C TYR A 30 57.86 1.87 -10.33
N ILE A 31 58.62 2.78 -9.72
CA ILE A 31 58.71 4.18 -10.14
C ILE A 31 60.07 4.35 -10.80
N LEU A 32 60.06 4.53 -12.10
CA LEU A 32 61.26 4.70 -12.94
C LEU A 32 61.37 6.15 -13.36
N MET A 33 62.55 6.75 -13.18
CA MET A 33 62.79 8.16 -13.49
C MET A 33 64.02 8.27 -14.39
N GLY A 34 63.83 8.90 -15.55
CA GLY A 34 64.91 9.28 -16.44
C GLY A 34 65.73 10.44 -15.90
N GLY A 35 66.94 10.57 -16.44
CA GLY A 35 67.87 11.64 -16.20
C GLY A 35 67.53 12.91 -17.00
N MET A 36 68.57 13.63 -17.40
CA MET A 36 68.45 14.92 -18.15
C MET A 36 68.77 14.77 -19.65
N LEU A 37 69.01 13.55 -20.11
CA LEU A 37 69.42 13.23 -21.47
C LEU A 37 68.44 12.20 -22.03
N ASP A 38 68.56 11.88 -23.31
CA ASP A 38 67.73 10.87 -23.96
C ASP A 38 67.87 9.50 -23.26
N ASP A 39 66.78 9.04 -22.67
CA ASP A 39 66.69 7.80 -21.91
C ASP A 39 65.81 6.75 -22.62
N ALA A 40 66.11 5.48 -22.36
CA ALA A 40 65.24 4.35 -22.73
C ALA A 40 64.76 3.66 -21.47
N ILE A 41 63.49 3.88 -21.12
CA ILE A 41 62.87 3.40 -19.89
C ILE A 41 61.89 2.28 -20.23
N THR A 42 62.07 1.11 -19.62
CA THR A 42 61.15 -0.03 -19.77
C THR A 42 60.70 -0.48 -18.40
N GLY A 43 59.38 -0.54 -18.21
CA GLY A 43 58.70 -1.06 -17.04
C GLY A 43 58.80 -2.58 -16.91
N SER A 44 58.17 -3.06 -15.85
CA SER A 44 57.88 -4.45 -15.52
C SER A 44 56.66 -4.97 -16.31
N HIS A 45 55.93 -5.96 -15.78
CA HIS A 45 54.61 -6.37 -16.28
C HIS A 45 53.50 -6.13 -15.22
N GLU A 46 53.79 -5.29 -14.22
CA GLU A 46 52.85 -4.78 -13.22
C GLU A 46 52.66 -3.27 -13.43
N ASN A 47 51.79 -2.63 -12.63
CA ASN A 47 51.45 -1.22 -12.82
C ASN A 47 52.63 -0.30 -12.45
N ASP A 48 53.26 0.34 -13.42
CA ASP A 48 54.44 1.17 -13.22
C ASP A 48 54.17 2.68 -13.37
N ILE A 49 55.08 3.50 -12.84
CA ILE A 49 55.14 4.94 -13.10
C ILE A 49 56.46 5.27 -13.79
N LEU A 50 56.39 5.65 -15.07
CA LEU A 50 57.54 6.00 -15.90
C LEU A 50 57.60 7.51 -16.06
N ILE A 51 58.57 8.14 -15.41
CA ILE A 51 58.82 9.59 -15.48
C ILE A 51 59.97 9.81 -16.46
N SER A 52 59.69 10.43 -17.61
CA SER A 52 60.67 10.58 -18.69
C SER A 52 61.87 11.44 -18.26
N GLY A 53 61.61 12.57 -17.59
CA GLY A 53 62.63 13.59 -17.36
C GLY A 53 62.86 14.45 -18.61
N PRO A 54 63.77 15.44 -18.58
CA PRO A 54 64.12 16.21 -19.76
C PRO A 54 64.94 15.36 -20.75
N GLY A 55 64.63 15.45 -22.04
CA GLY A 55 65.33 14.68 -23.06
C GLY A 55 64.40 14.36 -24.22
N THR A 56 64.88 13.55 -25.16
CA THR A 56 64.01 12.79 -26.06
C THR A 56 64.00 11.33 -25.64
N ASP A 57 62.98 10.91 -24.88
CA ASP A 57 62.98 9.60 -24.22
C ASP A 57 62.09 8.59 -24.94
N VAL A 58 62.43 7.31 -24.78
CA VAL A 58 61.64 6.17 -25.26
C VAL A 58 61.11 5.40 -24.06
N LEU A 59 59.79 5.38 -23.90
CA LEU A 59 59.08 4.77 -22.78
C LEU A 59 58.33 3.52 -23.23
N LYS A 60 58.40 2.47 -22.41
CA LYS A 60 57.67 1.21 -22.64
C LYS A 60 57.16 0.64 -21.31
N GLY A 61 55.86 0.51 -21.14
CA GLY A 61 55.25 -0.02 -19.90
C GLY A 61 55.20 -1.55 -19.83
N ASN A 62 55.02 -2.21 -20.98
CA ASN A 62 54.65 -3.61 -21.18
C ASN A 62 53.20 -3.97 -20.83
N SER A 63 52.94 -4.54 -19.66
CA SER A 63 51.60 -4.96 -19.23
C SER A 63 51.31 -4.37 -17.88
N GLY A 64 50.05 -4.13 -17.58
CA GLY A 64 49.67 -3.42 -16.36
C GLY A 64 49.03 -2.08 -16.71
N ALA A 65 48.50 -1.40 -15.71
CA ALA A 65 47.96 -0.06 -15.85
C ALA A 65 49.09 0.95 -15.56
N ASP A 66 49.80 1.36 -16.60
CA ASP A 66 51.01 2.16 -16.48
C ASP A 66 50.74 3.67 -16.52
N ILE A 67 51.57 4.46 -15.83
CA ILE A 67 51.50 5.92 -15.85
C ILE A 67 52.76 6.48 -16.52
N PHE A 68 52.61 7.06 -17.71
CA PHE A 68 53.65 7.76 -18.44
C PHE A 68 53.62 9.25 -18.09
N VAL A 69 54.51 9.68 -17.19
CA VAL A 69 54.67 11.09 -16.81
C VAL A 69 55.72 11.71 -17.72
N VAL A 70 55.27 12.52 -18.67
CA VAL A 70 56.09 12.99 -19.79
C VAL A 70 56.59 14.42 -19.57
N GLN A 71 57.87 14.62 -19.89
CA GLN A 71 58.56 15.90 -19.94
C GLN A 71 59.35 15.96 -21.26
N GLY A 72 59.31 17.07 -22.00
CA GLY A 72 59.93 17.16 -23.32
C GLY A 72 59.21 16.33 -24.41
N SER A 73 59.92 16.09 -25.51
CA SER A 73 59.41 15.28 -26.64
C SER A 73 59.74 13.81 -26.40
N ASN A 74 58.81 12.89 -26.63
CA ASN A 74 58.99 11.49 -26.24
C ASN A 74 58.36 10.50 -27.22
N GLN A 75 58.75 9.24 -27.11
CA GLN A 75 58.10 8.12 -27.79
C GLN A 75 57.58 7.12 -26.77
N ILE A 76 56.28 6.81 -26.79
CA ILE A 76 55.65 5.78 -25.95
C ILE A 76 55.29 4.59 -26.84
N LEU A 77 55.88 3.43 -26.56
CA LEU A 77 55.86 2.30 -27.48
C LEU A 77 54.59 1.43 -27.42
N ASP A 78 53.89 1.41 -26.28
CA ASP A 78 52.84 0.43 -25.98
C ASP A 78 51.68 0.94 -25.12
N PHE A 79 51.37 2.25 -25.22
CA PHE A 79 50.19 2.83 -24.56
C PHE A 79 48.90 2.08 -24.94
N THR A 80 48.25 1.47 -23.96
CA THR A 80 47.09 0.62 -24.14
C THR A 80 45.91 1.09 -23.28
N PRO A 81 44.94 1.83 -23.86
CA PRO A 81 43.77 2.31 -23.11
C PRO A 81 42.93 1.20 -22.46
N GLN A 82 42.96 -0.03 -22.98
CA GLN A 82 42.25 -1.18 -22.44
C GLN A 82 42.86 -1.71 -21.13
N GLU A 83 44.14 -1.40 -20.87
CA GLU A 83 44.83 -1.75 -19.62
C GLU A 83 44.68 -0.67 -18.54
N ASN A 84 44.02 0.44 -18.89
CA ASN A 84 43.90 1.66 -18.08
C ASN A 84 45.21 2.45 -17.94
N ASP A 85 46.06 2.39 -18.96
CA ASP A 85 47.23 3.25 -19.04
C ASP A 85 46.84 4.73 -19.00
N ILE A 86 47.75 5.53 -18.44
CA ILE A 86 47.61 6.96 -18.24
C ILE A 86 48.80 7.68 -18.86
N ILE A 87 48.53 8.65 -19.71
CA ILE A 87 49.51 9.65 -20.14
C ILE A 87 49.30 10.90 -19.30
N ASP A 88 50.33 11.34 -18.57
CA ASP A 88 50.32 12.57 -17.78
C ASP A 88 51.21 13.64 -18.41
N ILE A 89 50.56 14.56 -19.14
CA ILE A 89 51.20 15.71 -19.78
C ILE A 89 51.09 16.98 -18.93
N SER A 90 50.57 16.91 -17.71
CA SER A 90 50.28 18.09 -16.89
C SER A 90 51.51 18.97 -16.63
N LEU A 91 52.70 18.38 -16.56
CA LEU A 91 53.98 19.09 -16.37
C LEU A 91 54.42 19.89 -17.60
N LEU A 92 53.84 19.62 -18.77
CA LEU A 92 54.14 20.33 -20.02
C LEU A 92 53.28 21.59 -20.20
N LEU A 93 52.15 21.68 -19.51
CA LEU A 93 51.12 22.70 -19.73
C LEU A 93 51.27 23.87 -18.75
N SER A 94 52.20 24.78 -19.05
CA SER A 94 52.56 25.89 -18.15
C SER A 94 51.96 27.25 -18.52
N GLY A 95 51.36 27.37 -19.71
CA GLY A 95 50.64 28.54 -20.20
C GLY A 95 49.42 28.93 -19.36
N ILE A 96 48.77 30.07 -19.61
CA ILE A 96 47.61 30.53 -18.80
C ILE A 96 46.25 29.99 -19.25
N SER A 97 46.10 29.54 -20.50
CA SER A 97 44.83 29.01 -21.02
C SER A 97 44.37 27.77 -20.24
N THR A 98 43.06 27.55 -20.19
CA THR A 98 42.43 26.35 -19.59
C THR A 98 41.86 25.39 -20.64
N SER A 99 41.79 25.79 -21.91
CA SER A 99 41.29 24.95 -23.00
C SER A 99 42.40 24.06 -23.56
N LEU A 100 42.15 22.75 -23.65
CA LEU A 100 43.12 21.79 -24.15
C LEU A 100 43.48 22.02 -25.63
N ASP A 101 42.56 22.54 -26.43
CA ASP A 101 42.79 22.83 -27.86
C ASP A 101 43.89 23.87 -28.09
N ASP A 102 44.17 24.73 -27.10
CA ASP A 102 45.26 25.68 -27.17
C ASP A 102 46.64 25.04 -26.94
N TYR A 103 46.67 23.87 -26.29
CA TYR A 103 47.88 23.15 -25.92
C TYR A 103 48.13 21.91 -26.74
N LEU A 104 47.10 21.17 -27.12
CA LEU A 104 47.23 19.85 -27.72
C LEU A 104 46.56 19.81 -29.08
N HIS A 105 47.35 19.52 -30.10
CA HIS A 105 46.86 19.11 -31.40
C HIS A 105 47.33 17.70 -31.67
N ILE A 106 46.46 16.86 -32.23
CA ILE A 106 46.85 15.48 -32.56
C ILE A 106 46.82 15.26 -34.06
N SER A 107 47.70 14.38 -34.52
CA SER A 107 47.69 13.86 -35.88
C SER A 107 48.03 12.37 -35.84
N ASN A 108 47.67 11.63 -36.88
CA ASN A 108 48.06 10.22 -37.01
C ASN A 108 48.46 9.93 -38.46
N ASP A 109 49.36 8.96 -38.65
CA ASP A 109 49.87 8.53 -39.96
C ASP A 109 49.26 7.19 -40.43
N GLY A 110 48.23 6.72 -39.74
CA GLY A 110 47.59 5.41 -39.94
C GLY A 110 48.21 4.27 -39.14
N THR A 111 49.33 4.49 -38.46
CA THR A 111 49.95 3.51 -37.52
C THR A 111 50.17 4.12 -36.14
N ASN A 112 50.71 5.34 -36.10
CA ASN A 112 51.08 6.06 -34.88
C ASN A 112 50.23 7.32 -34.72
N THR A 113 50.11 7.78 -33.47
CA THR A 113 49.51 9.07 -33.13
C THR A 113 50.58 10.00 -32.60
N ILE A 114 50.60 11.24 -33.08
CA ILE A 114 51.51 12.28 -32.62
C ILE A 114 50.69 13.32 -31.84
N PHE A 115 51.03 13.49 -30.57
CA PHE A 115 50.57 14.60 -29.74
C PHE A 115 51.53 15.76 -29.92
N GLN A 116 51.08 16.81 -30.58
CA GLN A 116 51.81 18.06 -30.75
C GLN A 116 51.40 19.00 -29.61
N ILE A 117 52.37 19.43 -28.81
CA ILE A 117 52.13 20.15 -27.56
C ILE A 117 52.70 21.57 -27.65
N ALA A 118 51.83 22.56 -27.43
CA ALA A 118 52.17 23.97 -27.26
C ALA A 118 52.23 24.27 -25.76
N THR A 119 53.42 24.16 -25.16
CA THR A 119 53.62 24.25 -23.70
C THR A 119 53.09 25.54 -23.05
N GLN A 120 52.98 26.63 -23.81
CA GLN A 120 52.47 27.93 -23.35
C GLN A 120 50.98 28.18 -23.67
N GLY A 121 50.28 27.24 -24.31
CA GLY A 121 48.88 27.41 -24.71
C GLY A 121 48.69 28.52 -25.75
N ASP A 122 49.72 28.80 -26.54
CA ASP A 122 49.76 29.82 -27.59
C ASP A 122 49.56 29.22 -28.99
N ARG A 123 49.24 27.92 -29.06
CA ARG A 123 49.13 27.12 -30.29
C ARG A 123 50.43 27.05 -31.10
N LEU A 124 51.58 27.37 -30.49
CA LEU A 124 52.90 27.14 -31.07
C LEU A 124 53.42 25.78 -30.59
N PHE A 125 53.04 24.73 -31.30
CA PHE A 125 53.40 23.35 -30.95
C PHE A 125 54.92 23.15 -31.07
N ASN A 126 55.59 23.00 -29.92
CA ASN A 126 57.04 22.99 -29.80
C ASN A 126 57.59 21.70 -29.15
N GLN A 127 56.70 20.79 -28.75
CA GLN A 127 57.02 19.46 -28.26
C GLN A 127 56.15 18.43 -28.96
N GLU A 128 56.66 17.21 -29.09
CA GLU A 128 55.95 16.10 -29.73
C GLU A 128 56.06 14.82 -28.91
N ILE A 129 54.93 14.15 -28.70
CA ILE A 129 54.89 12.82 -28.11
C ILE A 129 54.31 11.86 -29.14
N GLU A 130 55.10 10.90 -29.58
CA GLU A 130 54.65 9.83 -30.46
C GLU A 130 54.12 8.67 -29.63
N LEU A 131 52.86 8.30 -29.86
CA LEU A 131 52.27 7.05 -29.37
C LEU A 131 52.35 6.04 -30.51
N SER A 132 53.22 5.04 -30.36
CA SER A 132 53.45 4.05 -31.40
C SER A 132 52.34 2.99 -31.43
N ASN A 133 51.97 2.54 -32.62
CA ASN A 133 50.99 1.48 -32.87
C ASN A 133 49.59 1.74 -32.31
N ILE A 134 49.22 3.00 -32.07
CA ILE A 134 47.88 3.41 -31.72
C ILE A 134 47.44 4.57 -32.60
N VAL A 135 46.22 4.49 -33.12
CA VAL A 135 45.61 5.52 -33.97
C VAL A 135 44.43 6.12 -33.21
N LEU A 136 44.61 7.36 -32.74
CA LEU A 136 43.59 8.15 -32.05
C LEU A 136 43.06 9.25 -32.97
N ALA A 137 41.75 9.49 -32.89
CA ALA A 137 41.07 10.65 -33.46
C ALA A 137 40.89 11.75 -32.40
N THR A 138 40.56 12.97 -32.82
CA THR A 138 40.38 14.11 -31.92
C THR A 138 39.35 13.83 -30.83
N ASP A 139 38.23 13.15 -31.17
CA ASP A 139 37.19 12.78 -30.19
C ASP A 139 37.67 11.79 -29.12
N ASP A 140 38.71 11.01 -29.40
CA ASP A 140 39.29 10.07 -28.44
C ASP A 140 39.98 10.82 -27.29
N ILE A 141 40.43 12.05 -27.50
CA ILE A 141 41.08 12.88 -26.46
C ILE A 141 40.09 13.24 -25.35
N HIS A 142 38.86 13.62 -25.70
CA HIS A 142 37.79 13.84 -24.72
C HIS A 142 37.49 12.56 -23.93
N THR A 143 37.55 11.41 -24.61
CA THR A 143 37.29 10.11 -23.98
C THR A 143 38.42 9.68 -23.05
N LEU A 144 39.68 9.83 -23.46
CA LEU A 144 40.85 9.54 -22.62
C LEU A 144 40.89 10.47 -21.41
N TRP A 145 40.67 11.76 -21.61
CA TRP A 145 40.60 12.73 -20.51
C TRP A 145 39.44 12.42 -19.55
N GLY A 146 38.24 12.17 -20.08
CA GLY A 146 37.07 11.83 -19.27
C GLY A 146 37.25 10.54 -18.46
N LYS A 147 37.98 9.56 -19.00
CA LYS A 147 38.34 8.32 -18.28
C LYS A 147 39.54 8.46 -17.34
N GLY A 148 40.18 9.63 -17.26
CA GLY A 148 41.39 9.86 -16.46
C GLY A 148 42.67 9.26 -17.05
N GLN A 149 42.63 8.81 -18.31
CA GLN A 149 43.74 8.20 -19.07
C GLN A 149 44.62 9.24 -19.76
N LEU A 150 44.15 10.48 -19.86
CA LEU A 150 44.96 11.64 -20.22
C LEU A 150 44.87 12.68 -19.11
N LYS A 151 45.96 12.87 -18.37
CA LYS A 151 46.07 13.87 -17.31
C LYS A 151 46.70 15.15 -17.83
N THR A 152 45.99 16.26 -17.63
CA THR A 152 46.32 17.58 -18.18
C THR A 152 46.37 18.66 -17.09
N GLY A 153 46.27 18.27 -15.81
CA GLY A 153 46.24 19.21 -14.69
C GLY A 153 45.01 20.11 -14.73
N ARG A 154 45.23 21.42 -14.81
CA ARG A 154 44.14 22.42 -14.85
C ARG A 154 43.55 22.67 -16.25
N VAL A 155 44.21 22.16 -17.27
CA VAL A 155 43.76 22.28 -18.66
C VAL A 155 42.79 21.16 -18.93
N HIS A 156 41.69 21.43 -19.62
CA HIS A 156 40.69 20.42 -19.94
C HIS A 156 40.15 20.63 -21.36
N PRO A 157 39.69 19.57 -22.04
CA PRO A 157 38.89 19.72 -23.25
C PRO A 157 37.64 20.57 -22.98
N ASP A 158 37.07 21.17 -24.02
CA ASP A 158 35.80 21.88 -23.87
C ASP A 158 34.73 20.92 -23.31
N PHE A 159 34.26 21.23 -22.10
CA PHE A 159 33.27 20.44 -21.38
C PHE A 159 32.35 21.40 -20.63
N ASN A 160 31.18 21.63 -21.23
CA ASN A 160 30.19 22.57 -20.73
C ASN A 160 29.07 21.82 -20.02
N ILE A 161 28.62 22.39 -18.90
CA ILE A 161 27.40 21.95 -18.23
C ILE A 161 26.37 23.07 -18.20
N SER A 162 25.10 22.69 -18.21
CA SER A 162 23.98 23.61 -17.97
C SER A 162 22.90 22.92 -17.17
N ILE A 163 22.12 23.67 -16.40
CA ILE A 163 20.93 23.16 -15.71
C ILE A 163 19.69 23.83 -16.28
N GLN A 164 18.57 23.11 -16.34
CA GLN A 164 17.28 23.66 -16.75
C GLN A 164 16.14 23.03 -15.93
N ALA A 165 15.16 23.84 -15.51
CA ALA A 165 13.92 23.32 -14.93
C ALA A 165 13.03 22.73 -16.04
N MET A 166 12.50 21.53 -15.80
CA MET A 166 11.61 20.80 -16.70
C MET A 166 10.16 20.80 -16.21
N SER A 167 9.97 20.55 -14.91
CA SER A 167 8.69 20.64 -14.22
C SER A 167 8.88 21.57 -13.04
N GLU A 168 8.35 22.79 -13.16
CA GLU A 168 8.62 23.86 -12.21
C GLU A 168 7.78 23.76 -10.94
N ASN A 169 6.73 22.93 -10.89
CA ASN A 169 5.78 22.95 -9.78
C ASN A 169 5.76 21.61 -9.05
N ALA A 170 6.37 21.58 -7.87
CA ALA A 170 6.13 20.52 -6.89
C ALA A 170 4.87 20.84 -6.08
N VAL A 171 4.13 19.80 -5.68
CA VAL A 171 2.91 19.93 -4.89
C VAL A 171 2.92 18.95 -3.72
N GLU A 172 2.88 19.46 -2.50
CA GLU A 172 3.02 18.67 -1.26
C GLU A 172 1.90 17.65 -1.06
N THR A 173 0.65 18.11 -1.00
CA THR A 173 -0.50 17.26 -0.69
C THR A 173 -0.71 16.16 -1.75
N LEU A 174 -0.24 16.38 -2.98
CA LEU A 174 -0.28 15.41 -4.08
C LEU A 174 1.02 14.59 -4.22
N SER A 175 2.04 14.90 -3.43
CA SER A 175 3.40 14.36 -3.56
C SER A 175 3.95 14.48 -4.99
N ALA A 176 3.59 15.55 -5.69
CA ALA A 176 4.04 15.81 -7.05
C ALA A 176 5.43 16.44 -7.02
N GLU A 177 6.40 15.81 -7.69
CA GLU A 177 7.80 16.22 -7.66
C GLU A 177 8.12 17.33 -8.69
N GLY A 178 9.01 18.26 -8.30
CA GLY A 178 9.66 19.19 -9.22
C GLY A 178 10.84 18.52 -9.92
N LYS A 179 11.17 18.96 -11.14
CA LYS A 179 12.26 18.35 -11.92
C LYS A 179 13.14 19.39 -12.59
N ALA A 180 14.45 19.23 -12.43
CA ALA A 180 15.47 19.91 -13.22
C ALA A 180 16.41 18.88 -13.86
N ILE A 181 17.02 19.23 -15.00
CA ILE A 181 18.00 18.39 -15.69
C ILE A 181 19.30 19.15 -15.83
N ILE A 182 20.41 18.49 -15.50
CA ILE A 182 21.76 18.92 -15.86
C ILE A 182 22.13 18.28 -17.20
N PHE A 183 22.53 19.09 -18.16
CA PHE A 183 23.01 18.67 -19.48
C PHE A 183 24.53 18.76 -19.53
N PHE A 184 25.15 17.77 -20.17
CA PHE A 184 26.59 17.71 -20.40
C PHE A 184 26.87 17.78 -21.91
N SER A 185 27.82 18.63 -22.33
CA SER A 185 28.13 18.83 -23.75
C SER A 185 28.71 17.58 -24.44
N HIS A 186 29.27 16.64 -23.68
CA HIS A 186 29.82 15.38 -24.17
C HIS A 186 29.37 14.16 -23.35
N ALA A 187 29.31 12.99 -24.00
CA ALA A 187 28.97 11.72 -23.37
C ALA A 187 30.11 11.11 -22.54
N SER A 188 31.35 11.54 -22.79
CA SER A 188 32.53 11.15 -22.01
C SER A 188 32.65 12.04 -20.78
N ILE A 189 31.88 11.71 -19.74
CA ILE A 189 31.88 12.44 -18.46
C ILE A 189 33.15 12.14 -17.67
N PRO A 190 33.81 13.15 -17.08
CA PRO A 190 34.98 12.96 -16.23
C PRO A 190 34.72 12.03 -15.05
N GLN A 191 35.63 11.08 -14.84
CA GLN A 191 35.56 10.15 -13.72
C GLN A 191 35.63 10.92 -12.39
N GLY A 192 34.70 10.61 -11.47
CA GLY A 192 34.66 11.25 -10.17
C GLY A 192 34.29 12.72 -10.24
N LEU A 193 33.49 13.15 -11.23
CA LEU A 193 32.96 14.49 -11.29
C LEU A 193 31.95 14.72 -10.15
N HIS A 194 32.22 15.73 -9.32
CA HIS A 194 31.27 16.29 -8.36
C HIS A 194 30.96 17.73 -8.76
N ILE A 195 29.68 18.07 -8.86
CA ILE A 195 29.23 19.43 -9.17
C ILE A 195 28.82 20.10 -7.85
N PRO A 196 29.63 21.01 -7.28
CA PRO A 196 29.20 21.80 -6.14
C PRO A 196 27.99 22.66 -6.50
N ILE A 197 27.03 22.74 -5.58
CA ILE A 197 25.81 23.53 -5.75
C ILE A 197 25.58 24.47 -4.56
N LYS A 198 24.86 25.55 -4.83
CA LYS A 198 24.31 26.42 -3.81
C LYS A 198 22.79 26.41 -3.90
N LEU A 199 22.14 26.07 -2.80
CA LEU A 199 20.69 26.16 -2.66
C LEU A 199 20.31 27.52 -2.07
N SER A 200 19.25 28.11 -2.63
CA SER A 200 18.66 29.37 -2.15
C SER A 200 17.19 29.43 -2.58
N GLY A 201 16.47 30.50 -2.23
CA GLY A 201 15.03 30.62 -2.45
C GLY A 201 14.32 30.94 -1.14
N SER A 202 12.99 30.92 -1.16
CA SER A 202 12.16 31.07 0.04
C SER A 202 12.01 29.75 0.80
N ALA A 203 12.02 28.61 0.10
CA ALA A 203 11.89 27.30 0.73
C ALA A 203 13.19 26.82 1.38
N ALA A 204 13.08 26.25 2.57
CA ALA A 204 14.10 25.62 3.38
C ALA A 204 14.29 24.13 3.04
N ASN A 205 15.52 23.78 2.67
CA ASN A 205 15.90 22.37 2.45
C ASN A 205 15.71 21.54 3.74
N LYS A 206 15.16 20.33 3.57
CA LYS A 206 14.75 19.34 4.57
C LYS A 206 13.52 19.70 5.40
N THR A 207 13.05 20.94 5.35
CA THR A 207 11.76 21.32 5.93
C THR A 207 10.67 21.21 4.87
N ASP A 208 10.85 21.88 3.73
CA ASP A 208 9.80 22.02 2.71
C ASP A 208 10.08 21.11 1.50
N TYR A 209 11.34 20.71 1.31
CA TYR A 209 11.75 19.78 0.25
C TYR A 209 13.02 19.01 0.56
N GLN A 210 13.27 17.95 -0.20
CA GLN A 210 14.58 17.33 -0.34
C GLN A 210 14.94 17.20 -1.81
N LEU A 211 16.21 17.40 -2.15
CA LEU A 211 16.69 17.12 -3.50
C LEU A 211 17.23 15.70 -3.60
N GLN A 212 16.92 15.07 -4.73
CA GLN A 212 17.43 13.76 -5.09
C GLN A 212 18.01 13.76 -6.50
N THR A 213 18.99 12.89 -6.71
CA THR A 213 19.47 12.55 -8.05
C THR A 213 19.69 11.05 -8.15
N GLN A 214 20.13 10.58 -9.31
CA GLN A 214 20.41 9.18 -9.58
C GLN A 214 21.89 8.96 -9.89
N VAL A 215 22.47 7.91 -9.31
CA VAL A 215 23.83 7.46 -9.59
C VAL A 215 23.82 6.07 -10.21
N TYR A 216 24.54 5.90 -11.30
CA TYR A 216 24.62 4.63 -12.02
C TYR A 216 25.62 3.68 -11.34
N ASN A 217 25.09 2.58 -10.80
CA ASN A 217 25.89 1.51 -10.21
C ASN A 217 26.29 0.49 -11.29
N LYS A 218 27.59 0.42 -11.60
CA LYS A 218 28.12 -0.49 -12.63
C LYS A 218 27.97 -1.97 -12.29
N THR A 219 27.95 -2.32 -10.99
CA THR A 219 27.84 -3.70 -10.53
C THR A 219 26.41 -4.22 -10.67
N THR A 220 25.42 -3.40 -10.30
CA THR A 220 24.00 -3.75 -10.39
C THR A 220 23.38 -3.40 -11.75
N THR A 221 24.09 -2.62 -12.57
CA THR A 221 23.63 -2.11 -13.88
C THR A 221 22.34 -1.27 -13.79
N ALA A 222 22.14 -0.60 -12.66
CA ALA A 222 20.94 0.17 -12.36
C ALA A 222 21.28 1.56 -11.80
N TYR A 223 20.32 2.48 -11.91
CA TYR A 223 20.38 3.77 -11.25
C TYR A 223 19.83 3.65 -9.81
N GLU A 224 20.57 4.21 -8.86
CA GLU A 224 20.19 4.29 -7.44
C GLU A 224 19.91 5.74 -7.07
N SER A 225 18.80 5.99 -6.36
CA SER A 225 18.44 7.34 -5.93
C SER A 225 19.22 7.72 -4.67
N ILE A 226 19.76 8.93 -4.66
CA ILE A 226 20.50 9.50 -3.52
C ILE A 226 20.00 10.91 -3.21
N ASN A 227 20.08 11.30 -1.94
CA ASN A 227 19.81 12.67 -1.51
C ASN A 227 21.04 13.56 -1.77
N ILE A 228 20.82 14.82 -2.14
CA ILE A 228 21.88 15.80 -2.39
C ILE A 228 21.60 17.11 -1.62
N ASP A 229 22.65 17.76 -1.14
CA ASP A 229 22.54 18.99 -0.33
C ASP A 229 23.46 20.12 -0.84
N SER A 230 24.75 19.83 -1.02
CA SER A 230 25.78 20.84 -1.38
C SER A 230 26.63 20.44 -2.59
N GLU A 231 26.53 19.20 -3.04
CA GLU A 231 27.21 18.68 -4.21
C GLU A 231 26.38 17.59 -4.89
N ILE A 232 26.59 17.44 -6.19
CA ILE A 232 25.95 16.42 -7.03
C ILE A 232 27.05 15.49 -7.54
N PRO A 233 27.12 14.24 -7.06
CA PRO A 233 28.03 13.26 -7.64
C PRO A 233 27.49 12.84 -9.01
N VAL A 234 28.31 12.94 -10.04
CA VAL A 234 27.94 12.59 -11.41
C VAL A 234 28.45 11.19 -11.72
N GLN A 235 27.54 10.23 -11.73
CA GLN A 235 27.81 8.85 -12.15
C GLN A 235 26.71 8.43 -13.12
N LEU A 236 26.99 8.58 -14.42
CA LEU A 236 26.06 8.23 -15.47
C LEU A 236 26.42 6.90 -16.12
N LYS A 237 25.42 6.26 -16.70
CA LYS A 237 25.64 5.14 -17.61
C LYS A 237 26.46 5.64 -18.81
N PRO A 238 27.41 4.83 -19.34
CA PRO A 238 28.18 5.24 -20.52
C PRO A 238 27.27 5.66 -21.68
N GLY A 239 27.49 6.84 -22.22
CA GLY A 239 26.69 7.42 -23.31
C GLY A 239 25.64 8.43 -22.86
N ASP A 240 25.23 8.42 -21.59
CA ASP A 240 24.23 9.35 -21.08
C ASP A 240 24.85 10.76 -20.92
N GLN A 241 24.07 11.79 -21.26
CA GLN A 241 24.47 13.21 -21.23
C GLN A 241 23.52 14.08 -20.42
N GLN A 242 22.65 13.45 -19.64
CA GLN A 242 21.64 14.13 -18.82
C GLN A 242 21.60 13.50 -17.44
N LEU A 243 21.50 14.34 -16.42
CA LEU A 243 21.31 13.94 -15.03
C LEU A 243 20.07 14.62 -14.47
N GLU A 244 19.09 13.83 -14.04
CA GLU A 244 17.86 14.34 -13.42
C GLU A 244 18.11 14.73 -11.96
N ILE A 245 17.62 15.91 -11.59
CA ILE A 245 17.51 16.40 -10.23
C ILE A 245 16.03 16.49 -9.90
N ARG A 246 15.59 15.72 -8.91
CA ARG A 246 14.22 15.72 -8.40
C ARG A 246 14.13 16.56 -7.15
N LEU A 247 13.12 17.40 -7.10
CA LEU A 247 12.70 18.09 -5.89
C LEU A 247 11.52 17.31 -5.33
N ILE A 248 11.74 16.67 -4.19
CA ILE A 248 10.73 15.91 -3.45
C ILE A 248 10.12 16.87 -2.42
N PRO A 249 8.85 17.29 -2.57
CA PRO A 249 8.22 18.15 -1.58
C PRO A 249 8.04 17.38 -0.26
N VAL A 250 8.17 18.07 0.86
CA VAL A 250 7.90 17.52 2.19
C VAL A 250 6.56 18.06 2.61
N SER A 251 5.53 17.20 2.57
CA SER A 251 4.19 17.60 2.97
C SER A 251 4.10 17.75 4.48
N ASP A 252 3.50 18.86 4.91
CA ASP A 252 3.04 19.03 6.27
C ASP A 252 1.56 19.42 6.35
N ASN A 253 1.16 19.96 7.50
CA ASN A 253 -0.21 20.22 7.91
C ASN A 253 -0.50 21.72 8.06
N ILE A 254 0.37 22.59 7.53
CA ILE A 254 0.31 24.05 7.62
C ILE A 254 0.08 24.62 6.24
N GLN A 255 -0.72 25.69 6.14
CA GLN A 255 -0.93 26.34 4.87
C GLN A 255 0.22 27.28 4.54
N GLU A 256 0.88 26.99 3.42
CA GLU A 256 1.99 27.78 2.93
C GLU A 256 1.66 28.51 1.62
N THR A 257 2.35 29.63 1.41
CA THR A 257 2.33 30.30 0.11
C THR A 257 3.27 29.57 -0.84
N THR A 258 3.04 29.66 -2.16
CA THR A 258 3.99 29.11 -3.13
C THR A 258 5.39 29.65 -2.92
N GLU A 259 6.34 28.74 -2.77
CA GLU A 259 7.74 29.03 -2.49
C GLU A 259 8.61 28.71 -3.69
N ASN A 260 9.83 29.26 -3.71
CA ASN A 260 10.81 28.92 -4.74
C ASN A 260 12.06 28.24 -4.17
N VAL A 261 12.63 27.36 -4.99
CA VAL A 261 13.91 26.69 -4.79
C VAL A 261 14.80 26.99 -5.97
N ILE A 262 15.94 27.63 -5.71
CA ILE A 262 16.92 27.99 -6.71
C ILE A 262 18.14 27.09 -6.51
N ILE A 263 18.39 26.24 -7.50
CA ILE A 263 19.57 25.38 -7.59
C ILE A 263 20.60 26.11 -8.44
N GLN A 264 21.70 26.56 -7.83
CA GLN A 264 22.81 27.20 -8.54
C GLN A 264 24.00 26.25 -8.66
N LEU A 265 24.45 25.97 -9.88
CA LEU A 265 25.70 25.27 -10.15
C LEU A 265 26.89 26.19 -9.86
N LEU A 266 27.87 25.70 -9.11
CA LEU A 266 29.10 26.43 -8.83
C LEU A 266 30.21 26.02 -9.79
N LYS A 267 31.07 26.97 -10.16
CA LYS A 267 32.14 26.78 -11.14
C LYS A 267 33.23 25.84 -10.62
N ASN A 268 33.78 25.01 -11.49
CA ASN A 268 35.02 24.27 -11.26
C ASN A 268 35.96 24.45 -12.45
N ASP A 269 36.84 25.46 -12.36
CA ASP A 269 37.77 25.90 -13.40
C ASP A 269 38.74 24.83 -13.91
N THR A 270 38.81 23.68 -13.23
CA THR A 270 39.68 22.57 -13.60
C THR A 270 38.97 21.45 -14.36
N MET A 271 37.62 21.45 -14.38
CA MET A 271 36.83 20.32 -14.87
C MET A 271 35.76 20.73 -15.89
N TYR A 272 35.12 21.89 -15.73
CA TYR A 272 34.03 22.29 -16.62
C TYR A 272 33.80 23.79 -16.61
N THR A 273 33.17 24.25 -17.69
CA THR A 273 32.56 25.58 -17.81
C THR A 273 31.04 25.47 -17.70
N ILE A 274 30.37 26.57 -17.32
CA ILE A 274 28.91 26.58 -17.12
C ILE A 274 28.28 27.58 -18.09
N GLU A 275 27.29 27.13 -18.86
CA GLU A 275 26.49 27.99 -19.73
C GLU A 275 25.32 28.62 -18.97
N ASN A 276 24.35 27.79 -18.55
CA ASN A 276 23.30 28.19 -17.62
C ASN A 276 23.57 27.61 -16.23
N ASN A 277 23.76 28.47 -15.24
CA ASN A 277 24.18 28.07 -13.91
C ASN A 277 23.05 28.01 -12.88
N SER A 278 21.79 28.25 -13.26
CA SER A 278 20.69 28.19 -12.29
C SER A 278 19.41 27.62 -12.88
N ALA A 279 18.71 26.85 -12.05
CA ALA A 279 17.33 26.42 -12.27
C ALA A 279 16.49 26.85 -11.07
N THR A 280 15.31 27.40 -11.35
CA THR A 280 14.33 27.75 -10.32
C THR A 280 13.17 26.78 -10.43
N LEU A 281 12.83 26.16 -9.31
CA LEU A 281 11.65 25.34 -9.11
C LEU A 281 10.75 26.04 -8.09
N THR A 282 9.50 25.65 -8.03
CA THR A 282 8.51 26.12 -7.07
C THR A 282 7.87 24.95 -6.35
N ILE A 283 7.44 25.21 -5.13
CA ILE A 283 6.72 24.26 -4.29
C ILE A 283 5.43 24.94 -3.86
N SER A 284 4.33 24.21 -3.93
CA SER A 284 3.06 24.66 -3.35
C SER A 284 2.48 23.57 -2.47
N ASP A 285 1.77 23.97 -1.42
CA ASP A 285 1.07 23.08 -0.50
C ASP A 285 0.07 22.14 -1.23
N GLY A 286 -0.60 22.70 -2.24
CA GLY A 286 -1.63 22.01 -3.01
C GLY A 286 -3.03 22.19 -2.40
N PRO A 287 -4.04 21.52 -2.95
CA PRO A 287 -5.38 21.56 -2.41
C PRO A 287 -5.55 20.56 -1.27
N ASP A 288 -6.32 20.93 -0.24
CA ASP A 288 -6.80 19.97 0.75
C ASP A 288 -7.60 18.86 0.06
N ILE A 289 -7.47 17.63 0.52
CA ILE A 289 -8.20 16.47 -0.02
C ILE A 289 -9.16 15.95 1.04
N ILE A 290 -10.45 15.91 0.69
CA ILE A 290 -11.52 15.39 1.56
C ILE A 290 -11.99 14.02 1.05
N SER A 291 -12.04 13.06 1.95
CA SER A 291 -12.50 11.69 1.68
C SER A 291 -13.48 11.23 2.75
N ILE A 292 -14.25 10.20 2.45
CA ILE A 292 -15.20 9.59 3.39
C ILE A 292 -14.99 8.08 3.45
N GLU A 293 -15.08 7.55 4.66
CA GLU A 293 -15.19 6.13 4.96
C GLU A 293 -16.38 5.91 5.92
N LYS A 294 -16.70 4.65 6.20
CA LYS A 294 -17.75 4.26 7.14
C LYS A 294 -17.23 3.22 8.13
N THR A 295 -17.78 3.21 9.33
CA THR A 295 -17.39 2.25 10.37
C THR A 295 -17.99 0.86 10.16
N ALA A 296 -19.15 0.77 9.49
CA ALA A 296 -19.82 -0.48 9.15
C ALA A 296 -20.62 -0.37 7.83
N HIS A 297 -20.94 -1.52 7.23
CA HIS A 297 -21.81 -1.58 6.06
C HIS A 297 -23.29 -1.38 6.41
N GLU A 298 -23.67 -1.76 7.63
CA GLU A 298 -25.06 -1.78 8.10
C GLU A 298 -25.13 -1.42 9.58
N ILE A 299 -26.24 -0.82 9.98
CA ILE A 299 -26.63 -0.54 11.36
C ILE A 299 -27.99 -1.17 11.63
N ILE A 300 -28.20 -1.71 12.83
CA ILE A 300 -29.48 -2.27 13.26
C ILE A 300 -30.21 -1.20 14.08
N GLU A 301 -31.53 -1.10 13.92
CA GLU A 301 -32.39 -0.19 14.69
C GLU A 301 -32.60 -0.63 16.15
N ASP A 302 -31.56 -1.10 16.83
CA ASP A 302 -31.60 -1.52 18.23
C ASP A 302 -30.97 -0.49 19.20
N ASN A 303 -30.36 0.58 18.65
CA ASN A 303 -29.52 1.56 19.35
C ASN A 303 -28.44 0.97 20.26
N GLN A 304 -28.02 -0.28 20.02
CA GLN A 304 -26.95 -0.92 20.78
C GLN A 304 -25.57 -0.61 20.19
N ARG A 305 -25.52 -0.20 18.92
CA ARG A 305 -24.30 0.23 18.23
C ARG A 305 -24.51 1.59 17.58
N THR A 306 -23.49 2.43 17.68
CA THR A 306 -23.41 3.68 16.93
C THR A 306 -22.39 3.50 15.84
N GLU A 307 -22.85 3.55 14.60
CA GLU A 307 -21.99 3.56 13.42
C GLU A 307 -21.91 4.98 12.88
N SER A 308 -20.86 5.27 12.12
CA SER A 308 -20.58 6.62 11.65
C SER A 308 -20.06 6.61 10.22
N PHE A 309 -20.26 7.72 9.55
CA PHE A 309 -19.34 8.13 8.48
C PHE A 309 -18.18 8.90 9.10
N ILE A 310 -16.97 8.59 8.65
CA ILE A 310 -15.75 9.31 9.03
C ILE A 310 -15.30 10.07 7.81
N VAL A 311 -15.33 11.40 7.88
CA VAL A 311 -14.81 12.27 6.82
C VAL A 311 -13.40 12.67 7.19
N ARG A 312 -12.43 12.43 6.31
CA ARG A 312 -11.00 12.72 6.53
C ARG A 312 -10.55 13.87 5.65
N ARG A 313 -9.68 14.71 6.22
CA ARG A 313 -8.97 15.80 5.55
C ARG A 313 -7.48 15.50 5.51
N GLN A 314 -6.87 15.64 4.35
CA GLN A 314 -5.42 15.57 4.13
C GLN A 314 -4.93 16.91 3.56
N GLY A 315 -3.73 17.32 3.95
CA GLY A 315 -3.13 18.62 3.61
C GLY A 315 -3.16 19.56 4.81
N SER A 316 -3.22 20.86 4.55
CA SER A 316 -3.36 21.91 5.56
C SER A 316 -4.48 21.64 6.56
N ILE A 317 -4.19 21.67 7.86
CA ILE A 317 -5.21 21.61 8.94
C ILE A 317 -5.10 22.79 9.92
N ASP A 318 -4.15 23.69 9.76
CA ASP A 318 -3.92 24.87 10.60
C ASP A 318 -5.06 25.91 10.58
N ARG A 319 -6.00 25.79 9.62
CA ARG A 319 -7.19 26.63 9.46
C ARG A 319 -8.48 25.80 9.41
N PRO A 320 -9.62 26.36 9.83
CA PRO A 320 -10.91 25.68 9.67
C PRO A 320 -11.26 25.50 8.19
N LEU A 321 -12.00 24.44 7.89
CA LEU A 321 -12.52 24.16 6.54
C LEU A 321 -13.96 23.69 6.60
N ASP A 322 -14.83 24.41 5.90
CA ASP A 322 -16.23 24.07 5.75
C ASP A 322 -16.42 23.09 4.59
N ILE A 323 -17.19 22.05 4.83
CA ILE A 323 -17.63 21.06 3.83
C ILE A 323 -19.16 21.02 3.78
N GLU A 324 -19.68 20.70 2.60
CA GLU A 324 -21.10 20.45 2.40
C GLU A 324 -21.30 18.98 2.05
N ILE A 325 -22.25 18.34 2.71
CA ILE A 325 -22.66 16.97 2.43
C ILE A 325 -24.07 16.96 1.84
N LYS A 326 -24.33 15.96 1.02
CA LYS A 326 -25.66 15.64 0.53
C LYS A 326 -26.03 14.24 0.96
N LEU A 327 -27.19 14.12 1.61
CA LEU A 327 -27.80 12.84 1.96
C LEU A 327 -28.73 12.41 0.82
N LEU A 328 -28.55 11.16 0.41
CA LEU A 328 -29.31 10.43 -0.59
C LEU A 328 -29.70 9.07 0.04
N GLY A 329 -30.32 8.19 -0.75
CA GLY A 329 -30.79 6.88 -0.31
C GLY A 329 -32.30 6.85 -0.13
N THR A 330 -32.78 5.78 0.50
CA THR A 330 -34.22 5.59 0.76
C THR A 330 -34.63 6.09 2.14
N ALA A 331 -33.71 6.04 3.11
CA ALA A 331 -33.92 6.56 4.45
C ALA A 331 -33.87 8.09 4.46
N LYS A 332 -34.85 8.71 5.10
CA LYS A 332 -35.07 10.15 5.21
C LYS A 332 -34.43 10.72 6.47
N ASN A 333 -33.70 11.80 6.27
CA ASN A 333 -33.02 12.54 7.32
C ASN A 333 -34.00 13.14 8.33
N GLY A 334 -33.92 12.71 9.59
CA GLY A 334 -34.80 13.15 10.68
C GLY A 334 -36.09 12.33 10.86
N GLU A 335 -36.41 11.40 9.96
CA GLU A 335 -37.51 10.44 10.11
C GLU A 335 -36.96 9.07 10.54
N ASP A 336 -36.06 8.48 9.76
CA ASP A 336 -35.57 7.10 10.00
C ASP A 336 -34.28 7.08 10.84
N TYR A 337 -33.57 8.21 10.89
CA TYR A 337 -32.42 8.44 11.76
C TYR A 337 -32.42 9.88 12.27
N GLN A 338 -31.66 10.14 13.35
CA GLN A 338 -31.50 11.49 13.89
C GLN A 338 -31.04 12.48 12.81
N TYR A 339 -31.58 13.69 12.86
CA TYR A 339 -31.30 14.70 11.84
C TYR A 339 -29.81 15.06 11.76
N ILE A 340 -29.22 14.87 10.59
CA ILE A 340 -27.83 15.21 10.26
C ILE A 340 -27.81 16.56 9.53
N LEU A 341 -26.94 17.46 9.97
CA LEU A 341 -26.72 18.76 9.34
C LEU A 341 -26.05 18.62 7.96
N PRO A 342 -26.41 19.46 6.97
CA PRO A 342 -25.79 19.42 5.64
C PRO A 342 -24.40 20.06 5.59
N GLU A 343 -24.08 20.95 6.53
CA GLU A 343 -22.80 21.67 6.59
C GLU A 343 -22.01 21.24 7.81
N TRP A 344 -20.73 20.96 7.62
CA TRP A 344 -19.81 20.56 8.69
C TRP A 344 -18.49 21.31 8.56
N THR A 345 -17.86 21.60 9.70
CA THR A 345 -16.59 22.34 9.73
C THR A 345 -15.52 21.50 10.40
N PHE A 346 -14.42 21.25 9.68
CA PHE A 346 -13.17 20.88 10.33
C PHE A 346 -12.67 22.10 11.09
N SER A 347 -12.52 21.99 12.41
CA SER A 347 -11.84 23.03 13.18
C SER A 347 -10.35 23.08 12.83
N SER A 348 -9.68 24.19 13.13
CA SER A 348 -8.21 24.24 13.06
C SER A 348 -7.60 23.14 13.95
N GLY A 349 -6.65 22.40 13.40
CA GLY A 349 -6.01 21.22 13.98
C GLY A 349 -6.78 19.90 13.79
N GLN A 350 -7.95 19.92 13.14
CA GLN A 350 -8.79 18.74 12.96
C GLN A 350 -8.64 18.13 11.56
N ASP A 351 -8.31 16.84 11.51
CA ASP A 351 -8.14 16.03 10.30
C ASP A 351 -9.30 15.05 10.05
N GLN A 352 -10.22 14.92 11.00
CA GLN A 352 -11.37 14.01 10.87
C GLN A 352 -12.67 14.59 11.45
N LEU A 353 -13.79 14.37 10.78
CA LEU A 353 -15.15 14.56 11.28
C LEU A 353 -15.83 13.21 11.43
N LYS A 354 -16.57 13.04 12.52
CA LYS A 354 -17.37 11.83 12.77
C LYS A 354 -18.85 12.22 12.71
N ILE A 355 -19.55 11.67 11.73
CA ILE A 355 -20.99 11.88 11.53
C ILE A 355 -21.67 10.61 12.02
N ASP A 356 -22.16 10.66 13.25
CA ASP A 356 -22.83 9.52 13.88
C ASP A 356 -24.21 9.29 13.26
N ILE A 357 -24.49 8.03 12.94
CA ILE A 357 -25.79 7.56 12.49
C ILE A 357 -26.50 6.91 13.68
N VAL A 358 -27.62 7.51 14.08
CA VAL A 358 -28.46 7.00 15.16
C VAL A 358 -29.85 6.73 14.60
N PRO A 359 -30.21 5.46 14.34
CA PRO A 359 -31.53 5.11 13.84
C PRO A 359 -32.63 5.46 14.85
N ASN A 360 -33.81 5.82 14.33
CA ASN A 360 -34.97 6.06 15.16
C ASN A 360 -35.72 4.74 15.33
N ILE A 361 -35.69 4.17 16.53
CA ILE A 361 -36.35 2.89 16.81
C ILE A 361 -37.86 3.06 16.74
N ASP A 362 -38.51 2.22 15.96
CA ASP A 362 -39.93 1.98 16.10
C ASP A 362 -40.28 0.47 16.12
N SER A 363 -41.54 0.11 15.84
CA SER A 363 -42.03 -1.27 15.85
C SER A 363 -42.65 -1.68 14.53
N LEU A 364 -42.48 -0.84 13.51
CA LEU A 364 -42.80 -1.15 12.13
C LEU A 364 -41.72 -2.08 11.59
N LEU A 365 -42.10 -3.01 10.73
CA LEU A 365 -41.15 -3.74 9.91
C LEU A 365 -41.09 -3.08 8.53
N GLU A 366 -39.98 -2.47 8.21
CA GLU A 366 -39.69 -1.86 6.93
C GLU A 366 -38.89 -2.81 6.04
N LEU A 367 -39.47 -3.18 4.89
CA LEU A 367 -38.83 -4.04 3.90
C LEU A 367 -38.96 -3.47 2.49
N PRO A 368 -37.87 -3.49 1.70
CA PRO A 368 -36.51 -3.91 2.05
C PRO A 368 -35.81 -2.92 3.01
N SER A 369 -34.67 -3.34 3.57
CA SER A 369 -33.80 -2.45 4.37
C SER A 369 -33.51 -1.15 3.64
N GLU A 370 -33.53 -0.06 4.40
CA GLU A 370 -33.31 1.26 3.86
C GLU A 370 -31.81 1.58 3.74
N SER A 371 -31.50 2.63 2.97
CA SER A 371 -30.11 3.06 2.72
C SER A 371 -29.94 4.53 3.03
N ILE A 372 -28.81 4.86 3.67
CA ILE A 372 -28.28 6.21 3.80
C ILE A 372 -27.07 6.30 2.87
N GLU A 373 -27.09 7.23 1.93
CA GLU A 373 -25.96 7.52 1.08
C GLU A 373 -25.46 8.95 1.34
N LEU A 374 -24.23 9.10 1.81
CA LEU A 374 -23.60 10.39 2.08
C LEU A 374 -22.63 10.73 0.96
N VAL A 375 -22.79 11.92 0.37
CA VAL A 375 -21.92 12.44 -0.69
C VAL A 375 -21.32 13.78 -0.27
N ILE A 376 -20.00 13.86 -0.19
CA ILE A 376 -19.30 15.14 -0.03
C ILE A 376 -19.40 15.93 -1.34
N GLN A 377 -19.92 17.15 -1.28
CA GLN A 377 -20.01 18.03 -2.44
C GLN A 377 -18.63 18.59 -2.79
N PRO A 378 -18.30 18.76 -4.08
CA PRO A 378 -17.05 19.43 -4.48
C PRO A 378 -17.09 20.93 -4.14
N SER A 379 -15.93 21.52 -3.87
CA SER A 379 -15.75 22.94 -3.58
C SER A 379 -14.50 23.48 -4.28
N GLU A 380 -14.35 24.80 -4.38
CA GLU A 380 -13.10 25.43 -4.83
C GLU A 380 -12.01 25.37 -3.75
N ASN A 381 -12.38 25.15 -2.48
CA ASN A 381 -11.46 25.16 -1.34
C ASN A 381 -10.76 23.82 -1.11
N TYR A 382 -11.27 22.72 -1.69
CA TYR A 382 -10.72 21.38 -1.52
C TYR A 382 -11.05 20.48 -2.72
N GLN A 383 -10.23 19.46 -2.93
CA GLN A 383 -10.53 18.35 -3.84
C GLN A 383 -11.16 17.19 -3.07
N THR A 384 -11.90 16.34 -3.77
CA THR A 384 -12.52 15.17 -3.17
C THR A 384 -11.92 13.88 -3.71
N TYR A 385 -11.78 12.90 -2.83
CA TYR A 385 -11.33 11.54 -3.16
C TYR A 385 -12.24 10.54 -2.46
N GLN A 386 -12.77 9.54 -3.19
CA GLN A 386 -13.77 8.59 -2.64
C GLN A 386 -14.90 9.33 -1.88
N ASN A 387 -15.56 10.26 -2.55
CA ASN A 387 -16.42 11.28 -1.92
C ASN A 387 -17.84 10.80 -1.58
N ARG A 388 -18.09 9.49 -1.59
CA ARG A 388 -19.42 8.89 -1.48
C ARG A 388 -19.33 7.58 -0.71
N GLU A 389 -20.21 7.42 0.27
CA GLU A 389 -20.38 6.16 0.98
C GLU A 389 -21.85 5.84 1.25
N THR A 390 -22.14 4.55 1.42
CA THR A 390 -23.49 4.04 1.67
C THR A 390 -23.51 3.09 2.86
N MET A 391 -24.51 3.26 3.74
CA MET A 391 -24.80 2.40 4.87
C MET A 391 -26.26 1.93 4.81
N LEU A 392 -26.53 0.68 5.19
CA LEU A 392 -27.89 0.15 5.28
C LEU A 392 -28.45 0.29 6.70
N ILE A 393 -29.70 0.69 6.83
CA ILE A 393 -30.45 0.62 8.08
C ILE A 393 -31.26 -0.67 8.06
N LYS A 394 -31.00 -1.55 9.03
CA LYS A 394 -31.68 -2.82 9.19
C LYS A 394 -32.60 -2.81 10.38
N GLU A 395 -33.79 -3.30 10.12
CA GLU A 395 -34.77 -3.61 11.14
C GLU A 395 -34.28 -4.58 12.20
N ILE A 396 -34.88 -4.46 13.39
CA ILE A 396 -34.74 -5.48 14.43
C ILE A 396 -35.42 -6.76 13.91
N PRO A 397 -34.73 -7.91 13.85
CA PRO A 397 -35.35 -9.16 13.42
C PRO A 397 -36.55 -9.52 14.29
N ILE A 398 -37.68 -9.85 13.66
CA ILE A 398 -38.89 -10.25 14.39
C ILE A 398 -38.68 -11.63 15.03
N GLU A 399 -39.06 -11.83 16.28
CA GLU A 399 -39.10 -13.17 16.86
C GLU A 399 -40.39 -13.89 16.50
N MET A 400 -40.27 -15.09 15.93
CA MET A 400 -41.40 -15.96 15.64
C MET A 400 -41.42 -17.16 16.60
N THR A 401 -42.58 -17.40 17.20
CA THR A 401 -42.81 -18.50 18.17
C THR A 401 -44.03 -19.32 17.77
N LEU A 402 -44.16 -20.51 18.36
CA LEU A 402 -45.29 -21.41 18.25
C LEU A 402 -45.96 -21.56 19.61
N SER A 403 -47.28 -21.46 19.64
CA SER A 403 -48.09 -21.82 20.81
C SER A 403 -49.16 -22.83 20.40
N THR A 404 -49.36 -23.88 21.20
CA THR A 404 -50.35 -24.92 20.90
C THR A 404 -51.69 -24.56 21.52
N ALA A 405 -52.70 -24.26 20.70
CA ALA A 405 -54.06 -23.95 21.15
C ALA A 405 -54.91 -25.20 21.30
N ASN A 406 -54.78 -26.17 20.38
CA ASN A 406 -55.31 -27.51 20.54
C ASN A 406 -54.24 -28.53 20.15
N ARG A 407 -53.87 -29.41 21.08
CA ARG A 407 -52.77 -30.34 20.91
C ARG A 407 -53.15 -31.62 20.17
N ILE A 408 -54.44 -31.95 20.09
CA ILE A 408 -54.91 -33.24 19.59
C ILE A 408 -55.92 -33.04 18.45
N ALA A 409 -55.64 -33.67 17.32
CA ALA A 409 -56.54 -33.81 16.19
C ALA A 409 -57.28 -35.16 16.30
N GLU A 410 -58.62 -35.13 16.33
CA GLU A 410 -59.47 -36.30 16.55
C GLU A 410 -60.15 -36.73 15.25
N ARG A 411 -59.88 -37.96 14.79
CA ARG A 411 -60.47 -38.50 13.56
C ARG A 411 -61.98 -38.66 13.67
N ASN A 412 -62.49 -39.23 14.77
CA ASN A 412 -63.91 -39.59 14.88
C ASN A 412 -64.84 -38.36 14.80
N TRP A 413 -64.38 -37.25 15.35
CA TRP A 413 -65.15 -36.01 15.46
C TRP A 413 -64.69 -34.93 14.47
N ASN A 414 -63.67 -35.21 13.67
CA ASN A 414 -63.02 -34.27 12.75
C ASN A 414 -62.57 -32.97 13.43
N ILE A 415 -62.09 -33.07 14.67
CA ILE A 415 -61.60 -31.94 15.45
C ILE A 415 -60.12 -31.72 15.08
N PRO A 416 -59.71 -30.53 14.61
CA PRO A 416 -58.32 -30.27 14.25
C PRO A 416 -57.46 -29.94 15.47
N ALA A 417 -56.18 -30.30 15.40
CA ALA A 417 -55.18 -29.67 16.26
C ALA A 417 -54.87 -28.26 15.71
N ILE A 418 -54.51 -27.33 16.60
CA ILE A 418 -54.25 -25.93 16.27
C ILE A 418 -52.95 -25.49 16.92
N VAL A 419 -52.00 -25.04 16.10
CA VAL A 419 -50.76 -24.40 16.55
C VAL A 419 -50.73 -22.99 15.98
N ASN A 420 -50.65 -21.98 16.82
CA ASN A 420 -50.51 -20.59 16.40
C ASN A 420 -49.04 -20.26 16.18
N ILE A 421 -48.72 -19.66 15.04
CA ILE A 421 -47.50 -18.89 14.86
C ILE A 421 -47.75 -17.51 15.46
N ASN A 422 -46.87 -17.00 16.33
CA ASN A 422 -46.97 -15.67 16.90
C ASN A 422 -45.72 -14.86 16.57
N SER A 423 -45.90 -13.56 16.29
CA SER A 423 -44.80 -12.60 16.06
C SER A 423 -44.58 -11.72 17.30
N SER A 424 -43.35 -11.28 17.53
CA SER A 424 -43.03 -10.29 18.59
C SER A 424 -43.45 -8.87 18.26
N SER A 425 -43.58 -8.56 16.96
CA SER A 425 -43.88 -7.21 16.44
C SER A 425 -44.99 -7.28 15.38
N MET A 426 -45.60 -6.12 15.09
CA MET A 426 -46.63 -6.00 14.06
C MET A 426 -45.99 -6.00 12.68
N ILE A 427 -46.45 -6.89 11.81
CA ILE A 427 -45.89 -7.05 10.47
C ILE A 427 -46.81 -6.32 9.49
N GLN A 428 -46.34 -5.30 8.76
CA GLN A 428 -47.20 -4.53 7.83
C GLN A 428 -47.19 -5.03 6.38
N SER A 429 -46.36 -6.04 6.09
CA SER A 429 -46.32 -6.73 4.79
C SER A 429 -46.39 -8.24 5.01
N ASP A 430 -46.82 -8.98 3.99
CA ASP A 430 -46.87 -10.44 4.07
C ASP A 430 -45.44 -11.01 4.14
N ILE A 431 -45.15 -11.85 5.14
CA ILE A 431 -43.88 -12.57 5.23
C ILE A 431 -44.08 -14.07 5.05
N SER A 432 -43.11 -14.75 4.42
CA SER A 432 -43.13 -16.21 4.27
C SER A 432 -42.42 -16.88 5.44
N VAL A 433 -43.16 -17.65 6.24
CA VAL A 433 -42.64 -18.43 7.37
C VAL A 433 -42.39 -19.86 6.92
N ALA A 434 -41.14 -20.31 6.97
CA ALA A 434 -40.79 -21.69 6.65
C ALA A 434 -40.89 -22.59 7.87
N LEU A 435 -41.46 -23.76 7.64
CA LEU A 435 -41.72 -24.79 8.63
C LEU A 435 -41.03 -26.09 8.23
N LYS A 436 -40.59 -26.82 9.23
CA LYS A 436 -40.11 -28.20 9.08
C LYS A 436 -40.97 -29.13 9.91
N PHE A 437 -41.53 -30.13 9.24
CA PHE A 437 -42.34 -31.17 9.87
C PHE A 437 -41.48 -32.40 10.22
N SER A 438 -41.81 -33.07 11.31
CA SER A 438 -41.15 -34.27 11.82
C SER A 438 -42.14 -35.16 12.58
N GLY A 439 -41.70 -36.34 13.01
CA GLY A 439 -42.52 -37.29 13.80
C GLY A 439 -43.02 -38.48 12.97
N THR A 440 -44.09 -39.13 13.45
CA THR A 440 -44.67 -40.34 12.84
C THR A 440 -45.88 -40.06 11.95
N ALA A 441 -46.44 -38.84 12.01
CA ALA A 441 -47.50 -38.39 11.12
C ALA A 441 -46.93 -38.06 9.73
N ILE A 442 -47.57 -38.59 8.67
CA ILE A 442 -47.20 -38.32 7.28
C ILE A 442 -48.16 -37.30 6.67
N ASN A 443 -47.60 -36.18 6.21
CA ASN A 443 -48.31 -35.11 5.55
C ASN A 443 -49.06 -35.58 4.30
N GLY A 444 -50.34 -35.23 4.16
CA GLY A 444 -51.22 -35.69 3.08
C GLY A 444 -51.73 -37.13 3.20
N ARG A 445 -51.23 -37.95 4.15
CA ARG A 445 -51.76 -39.30 4.44
C ARG A 445 -52.54 -39.33 5.75
N ASP A 446 -51.91 -38.93 6.85
CA ASP A 446 -52.49 -39.00 8.20
C ASP A 446 -53.28 -37.72 8.54
N MET A 447 -52.98 -36.63 7.83
CA MET A 447 -53.60 -35.32 7.92
C MET A 447 -53.76 -34.71 6.51
N GLU A 448 -54.56 -33.66 6.40
CA GLU A 448 -54.58 -32.81 5.21
C GLU A 448 -53.20 -32.25 4.89
N TRP A 449 -52.97 -31.92 3.62
CA TRP A 449 -51.65 -31.46 3.18
C TRP A 449 -51.34 -30.08 3.76
N LEU A 450 -50.27 -29.97 4.54
CA LEU A 450 -49.71 -28.72 5.03
C LEU A 450 -48.53 -28.27 4.17
N SER A 451 -48.50 -26.99 3.81
CA SER A 451 -47.34 -26.37 3.16
C SER A 451 -46.17 -26.25 4.14
N ASP A 452 -44.94 -26.44 3.68
CA ASP A 452 -43.72 -26.13 4.43
C ASP A 452 -43.39 -24.64 4.45
N THR A 453 -44.17 -23.82 3.74
CA THR A 453 -44.12 -22.36 3.76
C THR A 453 -45.52 -21.80 3.98
N ILE A 454 -45.69 -20.95 4.98
CA ILE A 454 -46.96 -20.29 5.31
C ILE A 454 -46.79 -18.77 5.15
N ILE A 455 -47.76 -18.12 4.54
CA ILE A 455 -47.79 -16.66 4.46
C ILE A 455 -48.38 -16.13 5.77
N PHE A 456 -47.55 -15.42 6.53
CA PHE A 456 -47.96 -14.66 7.70
C PHE A 456 -48.37 -13.26 7.24
N GLY A 457 -49.68 -13.07 7.12
CA GLY A 457 -50.25 -11.89 6.49
C GLY A 457 -50.02 -10.58 7.26
N ALA A 458 -50.01 -9.48 6.52
CA ALA A 458 -49.93 -8.14 7.08
C ALA A 458 -51.02 -7.87 8.14
N GLY A 459 -50.63 -7.18 9.21
CA GLY A 459 -51.47 -6.80 10.35
C GLY A 459 -51.71 -7.92 11.37
N LEU A 460 -51.25 -9.15 11.11
CA LEU A 460 -51.41 -10.25 12.05
C LEU A 460 -50.34 -10.18 13.15
N SER A 461 -50.73 -10.60 14.37
CA SER A 461 -49.82 -10.92 15.47
C SER A 461 -49.82 -12.42 15.81
N SER A 462 -50.83 -13.14 15.30
CA SER A 462 -50.98 -14.59 15.43
C SER A 462 -51.68 -15.17 14.21
N LEU A 463 -51.18 -16.29 13.71
CA LEU A 463 -51.76 -17.05 12.60
C LEU A 463 -51.92 -18.53 12.98
N PRO A 464 -53.15 -19.08 12.98
CA PRO A 464 -53.36 -20.50 13.28
C PRO A 464 -52.92 -21.40 12.11
N ILE A 465 -52.11 -22.41 12.42
CA ILE A 465 -51.90 -23.61 11.61
C ILE A 465 -52.93 -24.64 12.06
N THR A 466 -53.90 -24.93 11.20
CA THR A 466 -54.95 -25.90 11.49
C THR A 466 -54.59 -27.26 10.89
N ILE A 467 -54.44 -28.27 11.74
CA ILE A 467 -54.09 -29.64 11.36
C ILE A 467 -55.35 -30.49 11.34
N HIS A 468 -55.95 -30.63 10.16
CA HIS A 468 -57.13 -31.48 9.95
C HIS A 468 -56.73 -32.96 9.81
N PRO A 469 -57.27 -33.87 10.63
CA PRO A 469 -56.95 -35.28 10.55
C PRO A 469 -57.64 -35.92 9.32
N LYS A 470 -56.98 -36.89 8.66
CA LYS A 470 -57.65 -37.72 7.65
C LYS A 470 -58.27 -38.96 8.28
N GLN A 471 -59.46 -39.32 7.82
CA GLN A 471 -60.13 -40.56 8.21
C GLN A 471 -59.24 -41.76 7.87
N SER A 472 -59.08 -42.67 8.84
CA SER A 472 -58.22 -43.85 8.71
C SER A 472 -58.71 -44.93 9.66
N SER A 473 -58.49 -46.20 9.30
CA SER A 473 -58.68 -47.35 10.20
C SER A 473 -57.49 -47.58 11.14
N ASP A 474 -56.41 -46.79 11.00
CA ASP A 474 -55.23 -46.85 11.86
C ASP A 474 -55.54 -46.32 13.26
N THR A 475 -55.41 -47.20 14.27
CA THR A 475 -55.63 -46.86 15.69
C THR A 475 -54.38 -46.30 16.36
N ALA A 476 -53.23 -46.28 15.68
CA ALA A 476 -52.00 -45.73 16.24
C ALA A 476 -52.07 -44.20 16.33
N ILE A 477 -51.68 -43.67 17.49
CA ILE A 477 -51.45 -42.24 17.69
C ILE A 477 -50.27 -41.83 16.83
N LYS A 478 -50.47 -40.83 15.96
CA LYS A 478 -49.39 -40.23 15.17
C LYS A 478 -48.95 -38.93 15.84
N LYS A 479 -47.65 -38.67 15.81
CA LYS A 479 -47.02 -37.47 16.37
C LYS A 479 -46.54 -36.58 15.23
N LEU A 480 -46.87 -35.30 15.28
CA LEU A 480 -46.36 -34.28 14.36
C LEU A 480 -45.57 -33.24 15.17
N GLY A 481 -44.27 -33.15 14.90
CA GLY A 481 -43.43 -32.05 15.35
C GLY A 481 -43.38 -30.97 14.28
N ILE A 482 -43.65 -29.73 14.67
CA ILE A 482 -43.58 -28.54 13.81
C ILE A 482 -42.43 -27.67 14.33
N LYS A 483 -41.53 -27.23 13.45
CA LYS A 483 -40.42 -26.34 13.79
C LYS A 483 -40.38 -25.15 12.82
N ILE A 484 -40.26 -23.94 13.34
CA ILE A 484 -39.94 -22.75 12.55
C ILE A 484 -38.48 -22.83 12.10
N ILE A 485 -38.21 -22.52 10.83
CA ILE A 485 -36.85 -22.38 10.30
C ILE A 485 -36.50 -20.88 10.25
N PRO A 486 -35.43 -20.42 10.93
CA PRO A 486 -35.09 -19.00 10.97
C PRO A 486 -34.65 -18.51 9.59
N MET A 487 -35.11 -17.33 9.18
CA MET A 487 -34.71 -16.64 7.94
C MET A 487 -35.04 -15.14 8.04
N SER A 488 -34.30 -14.28 7.35
CA SER A 488 -34.67 -12.86 7.25
C SER A 488 -36.11 -12.71 6.70
N PRO A 489 -36.98 -11.88 7.30
CA PRO A 489 -36.71 -10.86 8.34
C PRO A 489 -36.88 -11.32 9.80
N TYR A 490 -37.02 -12.62 10.08
CA TYR A 490 -37.32 -13.13 11.42
C TYR A 490 -36.29 -14.13 11.98
N ILE A 491 -36.26 -14.23 13.30
CA ILE A 491 -35.51 -15.25 14.03
C ILE A 491 -36.48 -16.17 14.79
N CYS A 492 -35.97 -17.31 15.23
CA CYS A 492 -36.71 -18.21 16.10
C CYS A 492 -36.68 -17.68 17.54
N GLY A 493 -37.85 -17.42 18.11
CA GLY A 493 -37.97 -17.18 19.55
C GLY A 493 -37.79 -18.47 20.37
N ALA A 494 -37.85 -18.33 21.70
CA ALA A 494 -37.60 -19.43 22.64
C ALA A 494 -38.50 -20.66 22.40
N GLN A 495 -39.76 -20.46 22.01
CA GLN A 495 -40.71 -21.52 21.67
C GLN A 495 -40.86 -21.67 20.15
N SER A 496 -39.83 -22.14 19.44
CA SER A 496 -39.86 -22.30 17.98
C SER A 496 -40.29 -23.69 17.49
N THR A 497 -40.68 -24.58 18.40
CA THR A 497 -41.16 -25.93 18.11
C THR A 497 -42.47 -26.22 18.82
N ALA A 498 -43.38 -26.92 18.15
CA ALA A 498 -44.62 -27.42 18.72
C ALA A 498 -44.81 -28.90 18.40
N GLU A 499 -45.58 -29.60 19.23
CA GLU A 499 -45.89 -31.01 19.04
C GLU A 499 -47.38 -31.24 19.22
N VAL A 500 -47.99 -31.85 18.20
CA VAL A 500 -49.40 -32.25 18.20
C VAL A 500 -49.56 -33.73 17.88
N TYR A 501 -50.69 -34.29 18.26
CA TYR A 501 -51.03 -35.69 18.02
C TYR A 501 -52.25 -35.84 17.13
N ILE A 502 -52.29 -36.92 16.37
CA ILE A 502 -53.44 -37.35 15.57
C ILE A 502 -53.89 -38.71 16.10
N ALA A 503 -55.09 -38.75 16.65
CA ALA A 503 -55.68 -39.92 17.29
C ALA A 503 -57.15 -40.08 16.86
N ASN A 504 -57.80 -41.20 17.23
CA ASN A 504 -59.22 -41.37 16.93
C ASN A 504 -60.06 -40.47 17.84
N GLU A 505 -59.73 -40.45 19.13
CA GLU A 505 -60.36 -39.62 20.15
C GLU A 505 -59.30 -39.04 21.10
N LYS A 506 -59.62 -37.92 21.75
CA LYS A 506 -58.71 -37.26 22.70
C LYS A 506 -58.24 -38.19 23.82
N GLN A 507 -59.13 -39.05 24.30
CA GLN A 507 -58.88 -39.99 25.41
C GLN A 507 -57.78 -41.03 25.09
N ASP A 508 -57.48 -41.26 23.80
CA ASP A 508 -56.44 -42.20 23.38
C ASP A 508 -55.03 -41.68 23.71
N VAL A 509 -54.85 -40.36 23.73
CA VAL A 509 -53.57 -39.72 24.05
C VAL A 509 -53.46 -39.60 25.57
N LYS A 510 -52.68 -40.49 26.19
CA LYS A 510 -52.29 -40.33 27.60
C LYS A 510 -51.43 -39.06 27.73
N GLU A 511 -52.00 -37.98 28.23
CA GLU A 511 -51.23 -36.82 28.64
C GLU A 511 -50.32 -37.23 29.81
N ASP A 512 -49.02 -37.05 29.68
CA ASP A 512 -48.02 -37.45 30.68
C ASP A 512 -48.03 -36.55 31.94
N ASN A 513 -49.18 -35.95 32.28
CA ASN A 513 -49.36 -35.03 33.41
C ASN A 513 -50.71 -35.27 34.11
N ASP A 514 -50.87 -36.43 34.72
CA ASP A 514 -51.86 -36.66 35.79
C ASP A 514 -51.40 -36.02 37.13
N CYS A 515 -50.73 -34.87 37.05
CA CYS A 515 -50.29 -34.07 38.20
C CYS A 515 -50.82 -32.61 38.18
N GLN A 516 -51.46 -32.15 37.09
CA GLN A 516 -52.09 -30.82 37.07
C GLN A 516 -53.50 -30.83 37.69
N THR A 517 -54.27 -31.90 37.55
CA THR A 517 -55.64 -31.99 38.08
C THR A 517 -55.71 -31.95 39.61
N VAL A 518 -54.77 -32.59 40.31
CA VAL A 518 -54.74 -32.61 41.79
C VAL A 518 -54.27 -31.27 42.36
N ALA A 519 -53.27 -30.64 41.74
CA ALA A 519 -52.80 -29.32 42.15
C ALA A 519 -53.88 -28.24 41.94
N ASP A 520 -54.59 -28.28 40.81
CA ASP A 520 -55.69 -27.36 40.52
C ASP A 520 -56.89 -27.55 41.46
N ILE A 521 -57.20 -28.80 41.85
CA ILE A 521 -58.23 -29.10 42.87
C ILE A 521 -57.82 -28.58 44.26
N ILE A 522 -56.54 -28.72 44.65
CA ILE A 522 -56.02 -28.20 45.92
C ILE A 522 -56.05 -26.67 45.93
N ILE A 523 -55.65 -26.03 44.84
CA ILE A 523 -55.71 -24.57 44.69
C ILE A 523 -57.17 -24.08 44.77
N LEU A 524 -58.11 -24.78 44.12
CA LEU A 524 -59.54 -24.43 44.17
C LEU A 524 -60.11 -24.56 45.61
N LEU A 525 -59.73 -25.59 46.36
CA LEU A 525 -60.11 -25.80 47.76
C LEU A 525 -59.47 -24.76 48.72
N GLN A 526 -58.22 -24.37 48.48
CA GLN A 526 -57.55 -23.30 49.24
C GLN A 526 -58.23 -21.94 49.00
N VAL A 527 -58.64 -21.65 47.77
CA VAL A 527 -59.36 -20.43 47.40
C VAL A 527 -60.77 -20.41 48.00
N LEU A 528 -61.48 -21.53 48.02
CA LEU A 528 -62.86 -21.62 48.56
C LEU A 528 -62.90 -21.60 50.10
N THR A 529 -61.90 -22.18 50.77
CA THR A 529 -61.90 -22.31 52.25
C THR A 529 -61.04 -21.26 52.97
N GLY A 530 -60.17 -20.56 52.25
CA GLY A 530 -59.26 -19.55 52.80
C GLY A 530 -58.13 -20.10 53.69
N ASN A 531 -57.95 -21.42 53.73
CA ASN A 531 -56.91 -22.10 54.51
C ASN A 531 -55.92 -22.84 53.60
N ASP A 532 -54.66 -22.93 54.03
CA ASP A 532 -53.66 -23.80 53.40
C ASP A 532 -54.05 -25.27 53.60
N VAL A 533 -54.57 -25.88 52.54
CA VAL A 533 -54.85 -27.31 52.48
C VAL A 533 -53.62 -28.02 51.93
N SER A 534 -53.06 -28.96 52.69
CA SER A 534 -52.01 -29.88 52.23
C SER A 534 -52.49 -31.31 52.38
N VAL A 535 -52.32 -32.11 51.33
CA VAL A 535 -52.66 -33.54 51.31
C VAL A 535 -51.39 -34.29 50.96
N THR A 536 -51.00 -35.26 51.80
CA THR A 536 -49.89 -36.18 51.54
C THR A 536 -50.47 -37.55 51.19
N PHE A 537 -50.40 -37.93 49.92
CA PHE A 537 -50.82 -39.26 49.49
C PHE A 537 -49.76 -40.28 49.90
N ASN A 538 -50.08 -41.11 50.88
CA ASN A 538 -49.27 -42.29 51.20
C ASN A 538 -49.90 -43.52 50.55
N ASP A 539 -49.13 -44.14 49.68
CA ASP A 539 -49.37 -45.38 48.94
C ASP A 539 -50.15 -45.28 47.60
N VAL A 540 -49.41 -45.63 46.54
CA VAL A 540 -49.95 -46.03 45.24
C VAL A 540 -50.23 -47.52 45.32
N ASN A 541 -51.43 -47.98 44.99
CA ASN A 541 -51.71 -49.41 44.99
C ASN A 541 -50.92 -50.11 43.86
N ASN A 542 -50.77 -51.44 43.92
CA ASN A 542 -49.94 -52.24 42.99
C ASN A 542 -50.32 -52.15 41.50
N ASN A 543 -51.37 -51.40 41.15
CA ASN A 543 -51.77 -51.11 39.77
C ASN A 543 -51.44 -49.67 39.32
N GLY A 544 -50.74 -48.88 40.13
CA GLY A 544 -50.30 -47.53 39.77
C GLY A 544 -51.36 -46.44 39.97
N TYR A 545 -52.47 -46.73 40.66
CA TYR A 545 -53.48 -45.73 41.00
C TYR A 545 -53.28 -45.20 42.43
N VAL A 546 -53.42 -43.89 42.62
CA VAL A 546 -53.44 -43.24 43.93
C VAL A 546 -54.76 -43.58 44.63
N ASP A 547 -54.70 -44.01 45.89
CA ASP A 547 -55.91 -44.27 46.68
C ASP A 547 -56.59 -42.95 47.05
N LEU A 548 -57.76 -42.68 46.44
CA LEU A 548 -58.53 -41.45 46.63
C LEU A 548 -59.45 -41.48 47.86
N SER A 549 -59.40 -42.54 48.67
CA SER A 549 -60.21 -42.65 49.88
C SER A 549 -59.93 -41.53 50.91
N GLU A 550 -58.69 -41.02 50.97
CA GLU A 550 -58.35 -39.85 51.81
C GLU A 550 -58.94 -38.53 51.28
N LEU A 551 -59.26 -38.44 49.97
CA LEU A 551 -59.92 -37.26 49.40
C LEU A 551 -61.40 -37.19 49.82
N ILE A 552 -62.05 -38.34 49.99
CA ILE A 552 -63.45 -38.44 50.45
C ILE A 552 -63.58 -37.95 51.91
N ASP A 553 -62.64 -38.33 52.79
CA ASP A 553 -62.57 -37.84 54.17
C ASP A 553 -62.30 -36.32 54.25
N LEU A 554 -61.58 -35.76 53.27
CA LEU A 554 -61.35 -34.32 53.17
C LEU A 554 -62.63 -33.57 52.76
N PHE A 555 -63.38 -34.08 51.77
CA PHE A 555 -64.67 -33.50 51.39
C PHE A 555 -65.71 -33.58 52.52
N GLU A 556 -65.76 -34.67 53.28
CA GLU A 556 -66.65 -34.79 54.45
C GLU A 556 -66.27 -33.83 55.61
N ARG A 557 -65.00 -33.42 55.72
CA ARG A 557 -64.53 -32.45 56.73
C ARG A 557 -64.81 -30.98 56.39
N VAL A 558 -64.95 -30.64 55.12
CA VAL A 558 -65.15 -29.24 54.67
C VAL A 558 -66.64 -28.86 54.64
N GLY A 559 -67.56 -29.84 54.61
CA GLY A 559 -68.97 -29.63 54.97
C GLY A 559 -69.79 -28.77 54.00
N GLU A 560 -69.52 -28.83 52.69
CA GLU A 560 -70.45 -28.41 51.62
C GLU A 560 -70.61 -29.50 50.56
#